data_AF-A0A0D9XVU5-F1
#
_entry.id   AF-A0A0D9XVU5-F1
#
_cell.length_a   1.000
_cell.length_b   1.000
_cell.length_c   1.000
_cell.angle_alpha   90.00
_cell.angle_beta   90.00
_cell.angle_gamma   90.00
#
_symmetry.space_group_name_H-M   'P 1'
#
loop_
_entity.id
_entity.type
_entity.pdbx_description
1 polymer ?
#
loop_
_entity_poly.entity_id
_entity_poly.type
_entity_poly.pdbx_seq_one_letter_code
_entity_poly.pdbx_strand_id
1 'polypeptide(L)'
;MATASSPAAFVQQDYHHDEDDEFQDDDDLDDEFDGDDDQQEPSDGADEARLQSVLRRLTADEVPIRVHDVQIRGCCRTRRAAVEAAVKADVETQGEFVESLANEVRAAKFVNIDDVVAFVNWLDEELSFLVDERAVLKHFDWPESKTDALREAAFEYQDLLKLEYKVSSFTDDSKLPCEEALKKMYSLLEKVEQSVYAVLRTRDMAISRYREYGIPVDWLSDSGVVGKIKLASVQLAKKYMKRVATELDALQGNDKEPNREFLLLQGVRFAFRVHQFAGGFDEESMKAFEELRSKMSTQTSAPQISDA
;
A
#
# COMPACT_ATOMS: atom_id res chain seq x y z
N MET A 1 0.93 56.21 4.37
CA MET A 1 2.09 56.79 3.68
C MET A 1 3.20 55.76 3.77
N ALA A 2 3.33 54.88 2.77
CA ALA A 2 4.23 55.02 1.59
C ALA A 2 5.70 54.80 2.02
N THR A 3 6.54 53.90 1.48
CA THR A 3 6.70 53.27 0.13
C THR A 3 7.56 51.98 0.30
N ALA A 4 7.23 50.82 -0.26
CA ALA A 4 7.64 50.27 -1.58
C ALA A 4 9.16 50.28 -1.88
N SER A 5 9.79 49.11 -2.02
CA SER A 5 10.47 48.67 -3.26
C SER A 5 11.08 47.26 -3.15
N SER A 6 10.95 46.49 -4.23
CA SER A 6 11.57 45.20 -4.61
C SER A 6 12.19 45.41 -6.01
N PRO A 7 12.70 44.42 -6.78
CA PRO A 7 13.56 43.24 -6.52
C PRO A 7 14.85 43.31 -7.37
N ALA A 8 15.74 42.30 -7.32
CA ALA A 8 16.63 42.00 -8.45
C ALA A 8 16.99 40.52 -8.56
N ALA A 9 16.72 39.96 -9.73
CA ALA A 9 17.14 38.67 -10.24
C ALA A 9 18.61 38.69 -10.65
N PHE A 10 19.26 37.51 -10.67
CA PHE A 10 20.60 37.31 -11.22
C PHE A 10 20.56 36.18 -12.25
N VAL A 11 20.75 36.55 -13.52
CA VAL A 11 21.05 35.67 -14.66
C VAL A 11 22.10 36.41 -15.48
N GLN A 12 23.19 35.72 -15.85
CA GLN A 12 24.16 35.99 -16.93
C GLN A 12 25.26 34.90 -16.85
N GLN A 13 25.91 34.40 -17.90
CA GLN A 13 25.80 34.48 -19.36
C GLN A 13 26.85 33.52 -19.97
N ASP A 14 26.57 33.07 -21.19
CA ASP A 14 27.46 32.90 -22.37
C ASP A 14 28.86 32.28 -22.26
N TYR A 15 29.06 31.21 -23.05
CA TYR A 15 30.31 30.96 -23.78
C TYR A 15 29.99 30.62 -25.24
N HIS A 16 30.33 31.55 -26.13
CA HIS A 16 30.51 31.39 -27.56
C HIS A 16 31.86 30.70 -27.83
N HIS A 17 31.91 29.76 -28.77
CA HIS A 17 33.12 29.42 -29.50
C HIS A 17 32.73 29.10 -30.94
N ASP A 18 33.10 30.01 -31.83
CA ASP A 18 33.08 29.85 -33.28
C ASP A 18 34.36 29.10 -33.69
N GLU A 19 34.26 28.22 -34.68
CA GLU A 19 35.30 27.96 -35.70
C GLU A 19 34.68 27.07 -36.79
N ASP A 20 34.29 27.75 -37.88
CA ASP A 20 34.54 27.45 -39.29
C ASP A 20 34.78 25.99 -39.71
N ASP A 21 33.99 25.50 -40.67
CA ASP A 21 34.57 25.01 -41.93
C ASP A 21 33.51 24.97 -43.05
N GLU A 22 33.89 25.64 -44.13
CA GLU A 22 33.21 25.84 -45.39
C GLU A 22 33.06 24.53 -46.18
N PHE A 23 31.87 24.28 -46.74
CA PHE A 23 31.76 23.59 -48.03
C PHE A 23 30.55 24.17 -48.79
N GLN A 24 30.86 25.06 -49.73
CA GLN A 24 30.03 25.34 -50.90
C GLN A 24 30.20 24.18 -51.88
N ASP A 25 29.09 23.72 -52.46
CA ASP A 25 29.02 23.51 -53.90
C ASP A 25 27.55 23.60 -54.32
N ASP A 26 27.31 24.62 -55.12
CA ASP A 26 26.10 24.90 -55.87
C ASP A 26 25.88 23.79 -56.91
N ASP A 27 24.64 23.38 -57.11
CA ASP A 27 24.16 22.99 -58.43
C ASP A 27 22.64 23.22 -58.48
N ASP A 28 22.31 24.33 -59.14
CA ASP A 28 20.99 24.73 -59.58
C ASP A 28 20.39 23.67 -60.52
N LEU A 29 19.17 23.22 -60.24
CA LEU A 29 18.24 22.75 -61.28
C LEU A 29 16.85 23.31 -60.99
N ASP A 30 16.55 24.39 -61.70
CA ASP A 30 15.20 24.87 -61.98
C ASP A 30 14.41 23.79 -62.73
N ASP A 31 13.26 23.41 -62.20
CA ASP A 31 12.11 23.03 -63.04
C ASP A 31 10.86 23.66 -62.43
N GLU A 32 10.45 24.77 -63.04
CA GLU A 32 9.16 25.40 -62.87
C GLU A 32 8.05 24.41 -63.22
N PHE A 33 7.16 24.12 -62.26
CA PHE A 33 5.80 23.71 -62.58
C PHE A 33 4.82 24.55 -61.77
N ASP A 34 4.29 25.57 -62.43
CA ASP A 34 3.11 26.32 -62.01
C ASP A 34 1.88 25.41 -61.94
N GLY A 35 1.06 25.58 -60.89
CA GLY A 35 -0.38 25.42 -61.00
C GLY A 35 -1.07 24.45 -60.04
N ASP A 36 -1.72 25.06 -59.06
CA ASP A 36 -3.02 24.73 -58.48
C ASP A 36 -3.17 23.74 -57.29
N ASP A 37 -3.95 24.26 -56.34
CA ASP A 37 -4.66 23.67 -55.22
C ASP A 37 -3.87 23.25 -53.96
N ASP A 38 -3.85 24.19 -53.01
CA ASP A 38 -3.88 23.93 -51.57
C ASP A 38 -5.05 22.98 -51.22
N GLN A 39 -4.80 21.68 -51.32
CA GLN A 39 -5.54 20.67 -50.59
C GLN A 39 -4.61 20.10 -49.53
N GLN A 40 -4.44 20.89 -48.48
CA GLN A 40 -3.91 20.40 -47.22
C GLN A 40 -4.87 19.33 -46.71
N GLU A 41 -4.52 18.07 -46.91
CA GLU A 41 -5.26 16.95 -46.33
C GLU A 41 -5.37 17.18 -44.81
N PRO A 42 -6.56 17.01 -44.22
CA PRO A 42 -6.78 17.33 -42.82
C PRO A 42 -5.92 16.41 -41.97
N SER A 43 -5.07 17.01 -41.11
CA SER A 43 -4.24 16.28 -40.18
C SER A 43 -5.13 15.52 -39.19
N ASP A 44 -5.24 14.22 -39.36
CA ASP A 44 -6.09 13.31 -38.58
C ASP A 44 -5.90 13.49 -37.05
N GLY A 45 -4.67 13.79 -36.63
CA GLY A 45 -4.32 14.04 -35.22
C GLY A 45 -4.90 15.34 -34.62
N ALA A 46 -5.24 16.35 -35.42
CA ALA A 46 -5.83 17.60 -34.90
C ALA A 46 -7.31 17.42 -34.55
N ASP A 47 -8.04 16.63 -35.35
CA ASP A 47 -9.44 16.32 -35.08
C ASP A 47 -9.57 15.32 -33.92
N GLU A 48 -8.64 14.37 -33.81
CA GLU A 48 -8.54 13.49 -32.64
C GLU A 48 -8.28 14.28 -31.35
N ALA A 49 -7.31 15.20 -31.35
CA ALA A 49 -7.03 16.05 -30.18
C ALA A 49 -8.24 16.94 -29.80
N ARG A 50 -9.01 17.41 -30.78
CA ARG A 50 -10.26 18.16 -30.55
C ARG A 50 -11.35 17.28 -29.97
N LEU A 51 -11.54 16.07 -30.49
CA LEU A 51 -12.47 15.06 -29.98
C LEU A 51 -12.14 14.67 -28.53
N GLN A 52 -10.86 14.41 -28.23
CA GLN A 52 -10.41 14.11 -26.87
C GLN A 52 -10.62 15.29 -25.91
N SER A 53 -10.36 16.52 -26.35
CA SER A 53 -10.63 17.73 -25.57
C SER A 53 -12.12 17.90 -25.26
N VAL A 54 -13.00 17.61 -26.23
CA VAL A 54 -14.45 17.62 -26.04
C VAL A 54 -14.88 16.53 -25.06
N LEU A 55 -14.40 15.29 -25.22
CA LEU A 55 -14.68 14.19 -24.29
C LEU A 55 -14.26 14.54 -22.86
N ARG A 56 -13.05 15.05 -22.66
CA ARG A 56 -12.53 15.49 -21.35
C ARG A 56 -13.44 16.54 -20.69
N ARG A 57 -13.98 17.47 -21.49
CA ARG A 57 -14.91 18.50 -21.00
C ARG A 57 -16.30 17.95 -20.69
N LEU A 58 -16.76 16.94 -21.42
CA LEU A 58 -18.06 16.28 -21.19
C LEU A 58 -18.03 15.33 -19.98
N THR A 59 -16.86 14.81 -19.61
CA THR A 59 -16.69 13.96 -18.44
C THR A 59 -16.42 14.73 -17.13
N ALA A 60 -16.05 16.01 -17.22
CA ALA A 60 -15.83 16.88 -16.06
C ALA A 60 -17.10 17.13 -15.22
N ASP A 61 -16.93 17.33 -13.91
CA ASP A 61 -18.03 17.55 -12.96
C ASP A 61 -18.70 18.93 -13.07
N GLU A 62 -17.91 19.94 -13.41
CA GLU A 62 -18.35 21.33 -13.50
C GLU A 62 -18.24 21.80 -14.96
N VAL A 63 -19.33 22.30 -15.52
CA VAL A 63 -19.28 23.04 -16.77
C VAL A 63 -19.19 24.52 -16.39
N PRO A 64 -18.04 25.19 -16.56
CA PRO A 64 -17.87 26.57 -16.13
C PRO A 64 -18.63 27.50 -17.09
N ILE A 65 -19.94 27.63 -16.87
CA ILE A 65 -20.77 28.64 -17.54
C ILE A 65 -21.12 29.68 -16.47
N ARG A 66 -20.55 30.88 -16.58
CA ARG A 66 -20.87 32.00 -15.70
C ARG A 66 -22.04 32.79 -16.30
N VAL A 67 -23.25 32.52 -15.82
CA VAL A 67 -24.40 33.40 -16.00
C VAL A 67 -25.05 33.56 -14.62
N HIS A 68 -24.98 34.77 -14.05
CA HIS A 68 -25.60 35.13 -12.77
C HIS A 68 -25.35 34.13 -11.62
N ASP A 69 -24.09 33.73 -11.41
CA ASP A 69 -23.64 32.89 -10.30
C ASP A 69 -24.32 31.51 -10.15
N VAL A 70 -24.95 31.01 -11.21
CA VAL A 70 -25.50 29.65 -11.24
C VAL A 70 -24.43 28.65 -11.66
N GLN A 71 -24.04 27.75 -10.76
CA GLN A 71 -23.16 26.63 -11.08
C GLN A 71 -23.94 25.54 -11.83
N ILE A 72 -23.70 25.41 -13.14
CA ILE A 72 -24.28 24.34 -13.96
C ILE A 72 -23.38 23.09 -13.82
N ARG A 73 -23.86 22.08 -13.09
CA ARG A 73 -23.22 20.76 -13.02
C ARG A 73 -23.44 19.99 -14.32
N GLY A 74 -22.43 19.23 -14.76
CA GLY A 74 -22.54 18.38 -15.95
C GLY A 74 -23.68 17.36 -15.82
N CYS A 75 -24.38 17.08 -16.93
CA CYS A 75 -25.47 16.10 -16.94
C CYS A 75 -24.92 14.68 -16.81
N CYS A 76 -25.31 13.95 -15.76
CA CYS A 76 -24.88 12.57 -15.53
C CYS A 76 -25.18 11.63 -16.72
N ARG A 77 -26.23 11.91 -17.50
CA ARG A 77 -26.56 11.17 -18.72
C ARG A 77 -25.52 11.39 -19.83
N THR A 78 -25.07 12.63 -20.01
CA THR A 78 -24.06 13.00 -21.03
C THR A 78 -22.70 12.44 -20.67
N ARG A 79 -22.32 12.48 -19.38
CA ARG A 79 -21.08 11.86 -18.90
C ARG A 79 -21.07 10.36 -19.13
N ARG A 80 -22.14 9.67 -18.73
CA ARG A 80 -22.25 8.22 -18.94
C ARG A 80 -22.16 7.86 -20.43
N ALA A 81 -22.86 8.60 -21.29
CA ALA A 81 -22.79 8.39 -22.74
C ALA A 81 -21.39 8.65 -23.31
N ALA A 82 -20.66 9.65 -22.80
CA ALA A 82 -19.28 9.92 -23.19
C ALA A 82 -18.32 8.80 -22.77
N VAL A 83 -18.46 8.27 -21.55
CA VAL A 83 -17.68 7.11 -21.08
C VAL A 83 -18.00 5.86 -21.90
N GLU A 84 -19.28 5.58 -22.18
CA GLU A 84 -19.69 4.45 -23.02
C GLU A 84 -19.10 4.55 -24.44
N ALA A 85 -19.04 5.75 -25.02
CA ALA A 85 -18.42 5.97 -26.33
C ALA A 85 -16.90 5.75 -26.29
N ALA A 86 -16.22 6.22 -25.24
CA ALA A 86 -14.79 6.02 -25.06
C ALA A 86 -14.44 4.54 -24.83
N VAL A 87 -15.22 3.83 -24.00
CA VAL A 87 -15.08 2.37 -23.80
C VAL A 87 -15.24 1.63 -25.12
N LYS A 88 -16.22 2.02 -25.94
CA LYS A 88 -16.41 1.39 -27.26
C LYS A 88 -15.21 1.63 -28.18
N ALA A 89 -14.64 2.83 -28.17
CA ALA A 89 -13.43 3.13 -28.94
C ALA A 89 -12.23 2.31 -28.46
N ASP A 90 -12.02 2.15 -27.14
CA ASP A 90 -10.97 1.30 -26.59
C ASP A 90 -11.17 -0.17 -26.99
N VAL A 91 -12.41 -0.67 -26.95
CA VAL A 91 -12.73 -2.05 -27.37
C VAL A 91 -12.41 -2.28 -28.85
N GLU A 92 -12.64 -1.30 -29.71
CA GLU A 92 -12.38 -1.39 -31.14
C GLU A 92 -10.88 -1.25 -31.48
N THR A 93 -10.13 -0.44 -30.73
CA THR A 93 -8.74 -0.09 -31.04
C THR A 93 -7.68 -0.88 -30.27
N GLN A 94 -7.98 -1.30 -29.03
CA GLN A 94 -7.06 -1.97 -28.12
C GLN A 94 -7.32 -3.48 -28.00
N GLY A 95 -8.08 -4.07 -28.92
CA GLY A 95 -8.49 -5.47 -28.82
C GLY A 95 -7.32 -6.46 -28.82
N GLU A 96 -6.36 -6.30 -29.73
CA GLU A 96 -5.17 -7.16 -29.81
C GLU A 96 -4.30 -7.04 -28.54
N PHE A 97 -4.19 -5.84 -27.99
CA PHE A 97 -3.48 -5.58 -26.74
C PHE A 97 -4.14 -6.33 -25.57
N VAL A 98 -5.46 -6.18 -25.38
CA VAL A 98 -6.19 -6.86 -24.29
C VAL A 98 -6.14 -8.38 -24.45
N GLU A 99 -6.24 -8.91 -25.68
CA GLU A 99 -6.11 -10.34 -25.94
C GLU A 99 -4.70 -10.86 -25.59
N SER A 100 -3.65 -10.08 -25.88
CA SER A 100 -2.28 -10.44 -25.52
C SER A 100 -2.08 -10.52 -23.99
N LEU A 101 -2.56 -9.51 -23.25
CA LEU A 101 -2.53 -9.49 -21.79
C LEU A 101 -3.32 -10.67 -21.20
N ALA A 102 -4.50 -10.97 -21.76
CA ALA A 102 -5.33 -12.08 -21.32
C ALA A 102 -4.60 -13.42 -21.48
N ASN A 103 -3.83 -13.59 -22.57
CA ASN A 103 -3.03 -14.78 -22.80
C ASN A 103 -1.85 -14.89 -21.83
N GLU A 104 -1.17 -13.78 -21.53
CA GLU A 104 -0.13 -13.75 -20.50
C GLU A 104 -0.68 -14.12 -19.11
N VAL A 105 -1.80 -13.52 -18.70
CA VAL A 105 -2.45 -13.87 -17.42
C VAL A 105 -2.81 -15.35 -17.38
N ARG A 106 -3.37 -15.92 -18.46
CA ARG A 106 -3.68 -17.37 -18.51
C ARG A 106 -2.42 -18.23 -18.38
N ALA A 107 -1.34 -17.88 -19.07
CA ALA A 107 -0.09 -18.63 -19.09
C ALA A 107 0.74 -18.49 -17.80
N ALA A 108 0.57 -17.40 -17.07
CA ALA A 108 1.36 -17.07 -15.89
C ALA A 108 1.33 -18.17 -14.82
N LYS A 109 2.51 -18.54 -14.32
CA LYS A 109 2.72 -19.45 -13.19
C LYS A 109 3.88 -18.91 -12.38
N PHE A 110 3.77 -18.98 -11.07
CA PHE A 110 4.73 -18.34 -10.18
C PHE A 110 5.31 -19.35 -9.21
N VAL A 111 6.57 -19.13 -8.82
CA VAL A 111 7.25 -19.90 -7.78
C VAL A 111 7.24 -19.13 -6.47
N ASN A 112 7.43 -17.81 -6.53
CA ASN A 112 7.40 -16.93 -5.36
C ASN A 112 6.24 -15.94 -5.44
N ILE A 113 5.74 -15.54 -4.28
CA ILE A 113 4.68 -14.54 -4.17
C ILE A 113 5.16 -13.13 -4.56
N ASP A 114 6.44 -12.84 -4.39
CA ASP A 114 7.02 -11.55 -4.82
C ASP A 114 6.94 -11.38 -6.35
N ASP A 115 7.05 -12.49 -7.10
CA ASP A 115 6.88 -12.49 -8.56
C ASP A 115 5.41 -12.19 -8.95
N VAL A 116 4.45 -12.69 -8.16
CA VAL A 116 3.02 -12.37 -8.34
C VAL A 116 2.78 -10.88 -8.10
N VAL A 117 3.37 -10.30 -7.06
CA VAL A 117 3.27 -8.87 -6.75
C VAL A 117 3.83 -8.04 -7.89
N ALA A 118 5.01 -8.38 -8.41
CA ALA A 118 5.61 -7.69 -9.55
C ALA A 118 4.73 -7.78 -10.80
N PHE A 119 4.19 -8.97 -11.07
CA PHE A 119 3.28 -9.19 -12.21
C PHE A 119 1.98 -8.40 -12.09
N VAL A 120 1.35 -8.36 -10.91
CA VAL A 120 0.13 -7.58 -10.68
C VAL A 120 0.39 -6.09 -10.87
N ASN A 121 1.50 -5.56 -10.34
CA ASN A 121 1.84 -4.15 -10.53
C ASN A 121 2.02 -3.81 -12.01
N TRP A 122 2.77 -4.62 -12.75
CA TRP A 122 2.93 -4.45 -14.19
C TRP A 122 1.57 -4.53 -14.91
N LEU A 123 0.74 -5.52 -14.58
CA LEU A 123 -0.57 -5.69 -15.21
C LEU A 123 -1.48 -4.49 -14.95
N ASP A 124 -1.49 -3.96 -13.72
CA ASP A 124 -2.28 -2.78 -13.36
C ASP A 124 -1.76 -1.51 -14.06
N GLU A 125 -0.45 -1.40 -14.30
CA GLU A 125 0.15 -0.33 -15.12
C GLU A 125 -0.29 -0.44 -16.59
N GLU A 126 -0.25 -1.63 -17.19
CA GLU A 126 -0.71 -1.86 -18.57
C GLU A 126 -2.23 -1.62 -18.72
N LEU A 127 -3.04 -2.02 -17.74
CA LEU A 127 -4.48 -1.78 -17.77
C LEU A 127 -4.85 -0.32 -17.49
N SER A 128 -3.92 0.48 -16.93
CA SER A 128 -4.15 1.91 -16.69
C SER A 128 -4.26 2.74 -17.97
N PHE A 129 -3.87 2.20 -19.12
CA PHE A 129 -4.06 2.84 -20.42
C PHE A 129 -5.52 2.83 -20.89
N LEU A 130 -6.37 1.97 -20.32
CA LEU A 130 -7.79 1.88 -20.65
C LEU A 130 -8.61 2.94 -19.89
N VAL A 131 -9.64 3.48 -20.54
CA VAL A 131 -10.50 4.52 -19.94
C VAL A 131 -11.31 3.98 -18.75
N ASP A 132 -11.86 2.77 -18.89
CA ASP A 132 -12.53 2.03 -17.81
C ASP A 132 -12.22 0.54 -17.96
N GLU A 133 -11.22 0.07 -17.22
CA GLU A 133 -10.73 -1.31 -17.24
C GLU A 133 -11.89 -2.32 -17.17
N ARG A 134 -12.77 -2.21 -16.17
CA ARG A 134 -13.82 -3.22 -15.94
C ARG A 134 -14.86 -3.22 -17.06
N ALA A 135 -15.18 -2.04 -17.60
CA ALA A 135 -16.12 -1.94 -18.70
C ALA A 135 -15.52 -2.49 -20.00
N VAL A 136 -14.27 -2.15 -20.32
CA VAL A 136 -13.57 -2.62 -21.52
C VAL A 136 -13.35 -4.12 -21.47
N LEU A 137 -12.79 -4.66 -20.38
CA LEU A 137 -12.46 -6.08 -20.23
C LEU A 137 -13.67 -7.01 -20.36
N LYS A 138 -14.89 -6.52 -20.05
CA LYS A 138 -16.14 -7.29 -20.20
C LYS A 138 -16.45 -7.67 -21.65
N HIS A 139 -15.88 -6.96 -22.63
CA HIS A 139 -16.07 -7.25 -24.05
C HIS A 139 -15.13 -8.32 -24.59
N PHE A 140 -14.16 -8.76 -23.78
CA PHE A 140 -13.15 -9.75 -24.16
C PHE A 140 -13.30 -11.03 -23.32
N ASP A 141 -12.70 -12.13 -23.77
CA ASP A 141 -12.53 -13.33 -22.94
C ASP A 141 -11.43 -13.05 -21.92
N TRP A 142 -11.70 -12.22 -20.91
CA TRP A 142 -10.74 -11.89 -19.87
C TRP A 142 -10.73 -12.96 -18.77
N PRO A 143 -9.57 -13.47 -18.32
CA PRO A 143 -9.49 -14.45 -17.23
C PRO A 143 -9.75 -13.80 -15.84
N GLU A 144 -10.92 -13.19 -15.66
CA GLU A 144 -11.31 -12.39 -14.49
C GLU A 144 -11.03 -13.10 -13.17
N SER A 145 -11.47 -14.36 -13.02
CA SER A 145 -11.29 -15.09 -11.77
C SER A 145 -9.82 -15.35 -11.42
N LYS A 146 -8.94 -15.52 -12.41
CA LYS A 146 -7.50 -15.68 -12.19
C LYS A 146 -6.85 -14.34 -11.84
N THR A 147 -7.20 -13.29 -12.57
CA THR A 147 -6.71 -11.92 -12.31
C THR A 147 -7.09 -11.45 -10.91
N ASP A 148 -8.35 -11.65 -10.51
CA ASP A 148 -8.83 -11.29 -9.17
C ASP A 148 -8.09 -12.08 -8.09
N ALA A 149 -7.83 -13.38 -8.29
CA ALA A 149 -7.07 -14.18 -7.35
C ALA A 149 -5.60 -13.72 -7.24
N LEU A 150 -4.97 -13.29 -8.34
CA LEU A 150 -3.62 -12.74 -8.34
C LEU A 150 -3.57 -11.41 -7.56
N ARG A 151 -4.52 -10.51 -7.82
CA ARG A 151 -4.65 -9.22 -7.12
C ARG A 151 -4.94 -9.42 -5.63
N GLU A 152 -5.87 -10.32 -5.28
CA GLU A 152 -6.21 -10.69 -3.91
C GLU A 152 -4.95 -11.19 -3.17
N ALA A 153 -4.24 -12.16 -3.75
CA ALA A 153 -3.03 -12.73 -3.15
C ALA A 153 -1.90 -11.68 -2.98
N ALA A 154 -1.65 -10.85 -3.99
CA ALA A 154 -0.63 -9.80 -3.94
C ALA A 154 -0.95 -8.77 -2.84
N PHE A 155 -2.20 -8.32 -2.78
CA PHE A 155 -2.65 -7.34 -1.79
C PHE A 155 -2.58 -7.91 -0.37
N GLU A 156 -3.12 -9.11 -0.13
CA GLU A 156 -3.08 -9.77 1.18
C GLU A 156 -1.64 -9.97 1.68
N TYR A 157 -0.74 -10.44 0.80
CA TYR A 157 0.67 -10.63 1.13
C TYR A 157 1.34 -9.31 1.52
N GLN A 158 1.15 -8.25 0.73
CA GLN A 158 1.71 -6.92 1.03
C GLN A 158 1.17 -6.35 2.34
N ASP A 159 -0.12 -6.54 2.63
CA ASP A 159 -0.71 -6.08 3.88
C ASP A 159 -0.16 -6.82 5.10
N LEU A 160 0.08 -8.13 4.98
CA LEU A 160 0.78 -8.89 6.01
C LEU A 160 2.24 -8.43 6.19
N LEU A 161 2.96 -8.09 5.12
CA LEU A 161 4.31 -7.52 5.22
C LEU A 161 4.32 -6.16 5.92
N LYS A 162 3.38 -5.27 5.59
CA LYS A 162 3.23 -3.97 6.27
C LYS A 162 2.94 -4.16 7.75
N LEU A 163 2.09 -5.14 8.08
CA LEU A 163 1.77 -5.48 9.46
C LEU A 163 2.98 -6.06 10.20
N GLU A 164 3.71 -6.99 9.59
CA GLU A 164 4.94 -7.55 10.12
C GLU A 164 5.95 -6.45 10.43
N TYR A 165 6.22 -5.59 9.46
CA TYR A 165 7.14 -4.46 9.61
C TYR A 165 6.73 -3.56 10.77
N LYS A 166 5.43 -3.25 10.91
CA LYS A 166 4.92 -2.41 11.98
C LYS A 166 5.13 -3.01 13.38
N VAL A 167 5.08 -4.33 13.51
CA VAL A 167 5.30 -5.03 14.78
C VAL A 167 6.80 -5.19 15.06
N SER A 168 7.58 -5.57 14.06
CA SER A 168 9.02 -5.81 14.21
C SER A 168 9.78 -4.51 14.49
N SER A 169 9.43 -3.42 13.80
CA SER A 169 10.00 -2.08 14.00
C SER A 169 9.51 -1.37 15.27
N PHE A 170 8.53 -1.91 16.00
CA PHE A 170 8.02 -1.28 17.20
C PHE A 170 9.12 -1.15 18.26
N THR A 171 9.42 0.06 18.70
CA THR A 171 10.36 0.33 19.80
C THR A 171 9.63 0.93 20.98
N ASP A 172 9.94 0.44 22.18
CA ASP A 172 9.44 1.03 23.41
C ASP A 172 10.15 2.37 23.68
N ASP A 173 9.39 3.45 23.83
CA ASP A 173 9.93 4.77 24.13
C ASP A 173 10.00 4.96 25.65
N SER A 174 11.22 4.94 26.18
CA SER A 174 11.47 5.08 27.62
C SER A 174 10.96 6.41 28.20
N LYS A 175 10.76 7.44 27.38
CA LYS A 175 10.28 8.77 27.80
C LYS A 175 8.76 8.82 28.02
N LEU A 176 8.02 7.86 27.49
CA LEU A 176 6.56 7.81 27.67
C LEU A 176 6.20 7.27 29.06
N PRO A 177 5.10 7.76 29.67
CA PRO A 177 4.52 7.13 30.85
C PRO A 177 4.24 5.65 30.60
N CYS A 178 4.45 4.81 31.62
CA CYS A 178 4.29 3.36 31.50
C CYS A 178 2.90 2.98 30.95
N GLU A 179 1.83 3.55 31.50
CA GLU A 179 0.46 3.24 31.07
C GLU A 179 0.22 3.51 29.57
N GLU A 180 0.75 4.63 29.05
CA GLU A 180 0.64 4.97 27.63
C GLU A 180 1.44 4.01 26.73
N ALA A 181 2.65 3.64 27.16
CA ALA A 181 3.48 2.67 26.46
C ALA A 181 2.79 1.29 26.39
N LEU A 182 2.27 0.80 27.52
CA LEU A 182 1.55 -0.47 27.59
C LEU A 182 0.27 -0.44 26.74
N LYS A 183 -0.48 0.67 26.77
CA LYS A 183 -1.68 0.85 25.93
C LYS A 183 -1.34 0.80 24.43
N LYS A 184 -0.23 1.41 24.00
CA LYS A 184 0.23 1.35 22.61
C LYS A 184 0.56 -0.09 22.20
N MET A 185 1.34 -0.82 23.01
CA MET A 185 1.67 -2.22 22.76
C MET A 185 0.41 -3.10 22.70
N TYR A 186 -0.55 -2.87 23.59
CA TYR A 186 -1.82 -3.60 23.60
C TYR A 186 -2.63 -3.36 22.33
N SER A 187 -2.80 -2.09 21.93
CA SER A 187 -3.52 -1.73 20.70
C SER A 187 -2.86 -2.26 19.43
N LEU A 188 -1.53 -2.43 19.45
CA LEU A 188 -0.79 -3.03 18.35
C LEU A 188 -1.08 -4.53 18.27
N LEU A 189 -1.05 -5.25 19.41
CA LEU A 189 -1.39 -6.67 19.48
C LEU A 189 -2.82 -6.93 18.98
N GLU A 190 -3.80 -6.13 19.39
CA GLU A 190 -5.19 -6.30 18.94
C GLU A 190 -5.32 -6.21 17.41
N LYS A 191 -4.63 -5.24 16.78
CA LYS A 191 -4.63 -5.08 15.32
C LYS A 191 -3.97 -6.28 14.64
N VAL A 192 -2.89 -6.79 15.20
CA VAL A 192 -2.18 -7.96 14.70
C VAL A 192 -3.07 -9.20 14.73
N GLU A 193 -3.66 -9.47 15.89
CA GLU A 193 -4.57 -10.60 16.07
C GLU A 193 -5.76 -10.50 15.13
N GLN A 194 -6.40 -9.33 15.05
CA GLN A 194 -7.56 -9.13 14.17
C GLN A 194 -7.23 -9.41 12.70
N SER A 195 -6.10 -8.89 12.21
CA SER A 195 -5.66 -9.08 10.83
C SER A 195 -5.27 -10.53 10.56
N VAL A 196 -4.44 -11.15 11.42
CA VAL A 196 -4.01 -12.54 11.24
C VAL A 196 -5.19 -13.51 11.34
N TYR A 197 -6.10 -13.34 12.30
CA TYR A 197 -7.29 -14.19 12.40
C TYR A 197 -8.27 -14.00 11.23
N ALA A 198 -8.32 -12.82 10.61
CA ALA A 198 -9.12 -12.63 9.40
C ALA A 198 -8.60 -13.51 8.26
N VAL A 199 -7.29 -13.52 8.01
CA VAL A 199 -6.64 -14.35 7.00
C VAL A 199 -6.78 -15.85 7.32
N LEU A 200 -6.55 -16.24 8.58
CA LEU A 200 -6.64 -17.65 8.98
C LEU A 200 -8.05 -18.24 8.84
N ARG A 201 -9.10 -17.42 8.90
CA ARG A 201 -10.49 -17.88 8.78
C ARG A 201 -10.85 -18.37 7.38
N THR A 202 -10.29 -17.74 6.35
CA THR A 202 -10.56 -18.05 4.94
C THR A 202 -9.42 -18.81 4.27
N ARG A 203 -8.31 -19.05 5.00
CA ARG A 203 -7.06 -19.65 4.51
C ARG A 203 -7.27 -20.90 3.66
N ASP A 204 -8.01 -21.89 4.13
CA ASP A 204 -8.10 -23.18 3.43
C ASP A 204 -8.85 -23.06 2.09
N MET A 205 -9.84 -22.17 2.04
CA MET A 205 -10.56 -21.83 0.79
C MET A 205 -9.67 -21.05 -0.16
N ALA A 206 -8.92 -20.06 0.34
CA ALA A 206 -7.98 -19.27 -0.45
C ALA A 206 -6.85 -20.14 -1.01
N ILE A 207 -6.26 -21.03 -0.20
CA ILE A 207 -5.21 -21.96 -0.63
C ILE A 207 -5.69 -22.85 -1.78
N SER A 208 -6.92 -23.37 -1.69
CA SER A 208 -7.47 -24.23 -2.73
C SER A 208 -7.59 -23.47 -4.06
N ARG A 209 -8.16 -22.25 -4.02
CA ARG A 209 -8.30 -21.36 -5.18
C ARG A 209 -6.96 -20.93 -5.77
N TYR A 210 -6.01 -20.52 -4.92
CA TYR A 210 -4.68 -20.08 -5.34
C TYR A 210 -3.90 -21.20 -6.03
N ARG A 211 -4.01 -22.45 -5.53
CA ARG A 211 -3.38 -23.61 -6.16
C ARG A 211 -3.95 -23.92 -7.54
N GLU A 212 -5.27 -23.77 -7.74
CA GLU A 212 -5.89 -23.95 -9.06
C GLU A 212 -5.30 -23.00 -10.10
N TYR A 213 -4.93 -21.79 -9.69
CA TYR A 213 -4.33 -20.78 -10.55
C TYR A 213 -2.80 -20.77 -10.58
N GLY A 214 -2.13 -21.69 -9.87
CA GLY A 214 -0.67 -21.75 -9.81
C GLY A 214 -0.03 -20.59 -9.03
N ILE A 215 -0.74 -20.06 -8.04
CA ILE A 215 -0.27 -19.03 -7.11
C ILE A 215 0.39 -19.71 -5.89
N PRO A 216 1.62 -19.33 -5.52
CA PRO A 216 2.30 -19.84 -4.33
C PRO A 216 1.51 -19.57 -3.05
N VAL A 217 1.48 -20.56 -2.15
CA VAL A 217 0.71 -20.49 -0.88
C VAL A 217 1.59 -20.64 0.37
N ASP A 218 2.89 -20.83 0.21
CA ASP A 218 3.80 -21.09 1.33
C ASP A 218 3.87 -19.91 2.31
N TRP A 219 3.62 -18.69 1.82
CA TRP A 219 3.57 -17.47 2.65
C TRP A 219 2.39 -17.45 3.65
N LEU A 220 1.31 -18.18 3.38
CA LEU A 220 0.15 -18.36 4.27
C LEU A 220 0.37 -19.39 5.37
N SER A 221 1.43 -20.20 5.26
CA SER A 221 1.76 -21.21 6.25
C SER A 221 2.38 -20.60 7.51
N ASP A 222 2.40 -21.34 8.62
CA ASP A 222 3.02 -20.89 9.87
C ASP A 222 4.55 -20.72 9.76
N SER A 223 5.19 -21.26 8.72
CA SER A 223 6.60 -21.00 8.37
C SER A 223 6.80 -19.72 7.53
N GLY A 224 5.70 -19.13 7.02
CA GLY A 224 5.70 -17.96 6.16
C GLY A 224 5.62 -16.64 6.93
N VAL A 225 4.96 -15.65 6.33
CA VAL A 225 4.83 -14.30 6.92
C VAL A 225 4.02 -14.34 8.22
N VAL A 226 3.01 -15.20 8.30
CA VAL A 226 2.21 -15.41 9.52
C VAL A 226 3.10 -15.83 10.69
N GLY A 227 4.07 -16.72 10.46
CA GLY A 227 5.06 -17.11 11.47
C GLY A 227 5.94 -15.95 11.93
N LYS A 228 6.42 -15.14 11.00
CA LYS A 228 7.23 -13.94 11.30
C LYS A 228 6.45 -12.94 12.15
N ILE A 229 5.17 -12.70 11.83
CA ILE A 229 4.28 -11.84 12.62
C ILE A 229 4.08 -12.39 14.04
N LYS A 230 3.84 -13.70 14.18
CA LYS A 230 3.72 -14.36 15.49
C LYS A 230 5.01 -14.18 16.31
N LEU A 231 6.18 -14.40 15.70
CA LEU A 231 7.47 -14.20 16.36
C LEU A 231 7.69 -12.73 16.77
N ALA A 232 7.38 -11.77 15.90
CA ALA A 232 7.45 -10.34 16.21
C ALA A 232 6.51 -9.97 17.37
N SER A 233 5.34 -10.62 17.46
CA SER A 233 4.40 -10.46 18.58
C SER A 233 4.97 -11.00 19.90
N VAL A 234 5.72 -12.10 19.87
CA VAL A 234 6.45 -12.61 21.03
C VAL A 234 7.52 -11.59 21.51
N GLN A 235 8.24 -10.96 20.58
CA GLN A 235 9.18 -9.88 20.92
C GLN A 235 8.46 -8.65 21.51
N LEU A 236 7.25 -8.35 21.05
CA LEU A 236 6.41 -7.31 21.64
C LEU A 236 6.01 -7.67 23.08
N ALA A 237 5.65 -8.93 23.36
CA ALA A 237 5.40 -9.41 24.72
C ALA A 237 6.62 -9.26 25.64
N LYS A 238 7.82 -9.58 25.15
CA LYS A 238 9.06 -9.37 25.90
C LYS A 238 9.26 -7.91 26.28
N LYS A 239 9.09 -6.98 25.33
CA LYS A 239 9.19 -5.52 25.58
C LYS A 239 8.16 -5.09 26.62
N TYR A 240 6.92 -5.56 26.49
CA TYR A 240 5.85 -5.31 27.45
C TYR A 240 6.20 -5.76 28.86
N MET A 241 6.62 -7.02 29.01
CA MET A 241 6.96 -7.60 30.31
C MET A 241 8.14 -6.89 30.97
N LYS A 242 9.17 -6.52 30.20
CA LYS A 242 10.31 -5.74 30.71
C LYS A 242 9.89 -4.35 31.20
N ARG A 243 8.99 -3.67 30.47
CA ARG A 243 8.47 -2.36 30.88
C ARG A 243 7.68 -2.46 32.17
N VAL A 244 6.83 -3.50 32.30
CA VAL A 244 6.11 -3.82 33.52
C VAL A 244 7.08 -4.11 34.68
N ALA A 245 8.08 -4.97 34.49
CA ALA A 245 9.06 -5.31 35.52
C ALA A 245 9.83 -4.07 36.02
N THR A 246 10.24 -3.19 35.11
CA THR A 246 10.93 -1.94 35.45
C THR A 246 10.06 -1.04 36.34
N GLU A 247 8.76 -0.92 36.05
CA GLU A 247 7.87 -0.14 36.91
C GLU A 247 7.57 -0.81 38.25
N LEU A 248 7.46 -2.14 38.27
CA LEU A 248 7.27 -2.87 39.53
C LEU A 248 8.46 -2.69 40.47
N ASP A 249 9.66 -2.48 39.93
CA ASP A 249 10.89 -2.19 40.68
C ASP A 249 10.96 -0.73 41.14
N ALA A 250 10.54 0.23 40.31
CA ALA A 250 10.40 1.63 40.72
C ALA A 250 9.33 1.83 41.81
N LEU A 251 8.34 0.94 41.90
CA LEU A 251 7.32 0.95 42.95
C LEU A 251 7.74 0.22 44.25
N GLN A 252 8.89 -0.47 44.29
CA GLN A 252 9.36 -1.12 45.53
C GLN A 252 9.61 -0.09 46.64
N GLY A 253 8.88 -0.20 47.75
CA GLY A 253 8.99 0.67 48.93
C GLY A 253 7.90 1.74 49.07
N ASN A 254 6.89 1.75 48.20
CA ASN A 254 5.72 2.63 48.29
C ASN A 254 4.48 1.82 48.71
N ASP A 255 3.61 2.32 49.58
CA ASP A 255 2.38 1.66 50.10
C ASP A 255 1.28 1.42 49.02
N LYS A 256 1.64 1.43 47.73
CA LYS A 256 0.74 1.26 46.59
C LYS A 256 0.64 -0.21 46.14
N GLU A 257 0.44 -1.12 47.09
CA GLU A 257 0.19 -2.56 46.83
C GLU A 257 -0.86 -2.83 45.73
N PRO A 258 -2.07 -2.22 45.73
CA PRO A 258 -3.09 -2.56 44.72
C PRO A 258 -2.69 -2.19 43.29
N ASN A 259 -1.91 -1.12 43.10
CA ASN A 259 -1.41 -0.74 41.78
C ASN A 259 -0.34 -1.72 41.29
N ARG A 260 0.48 -2.26 42.21
CA ARG A 260 1.50 -3.25 41.90
C ARG A 260 0.88 -4.57 41.44
N GLU A 261 -0.13 -5.05 42.17
CA GLU A 261 -0.88 -6.26 41.80
C GLU A 261 -1.58 -6.11 40.46
N PHE A 262 -2.23 -4.97 40.22
CA PHE A 262 -2.90 -4.69 38.95
C PHE A 262 -1.93 -4.74 37.76
N LEU A 263 -0.78 -4.06 37.89
CA LEU A 263 0.23 -3.99 36.84
C LEU A 263 0.84 -5.37 36.55
N LEU A 264 1.10 -6.16 37.60
CA LEU A 264 1.57 -7.54 37.47
C LEU A 264 0.55 -8.42 36.75
N LEU A 265 -0.72 -8.38 37.15
CA LEU A 265 -1.79 -9.16 36.53
C LEU A 265 -1.98 -8.77 35.06
N GLN A 266 -1.87 -7.48 34.74
CA GLN A 266 -1.90 -6.97 33.38
C GLN A 266 -0.74 -7.52 32.54
N GLY A 267 0.48 -7.55 33.10
CA GLY A 267 1.66 -8.19 32.49
C GLY A 267 1.45 -9.67 32.16
N VAL A 268 0.97 -10.44 33.13
CA VAL A 268 0.73 -11.88 32.96
C VAL A 268 -0.37 -12.15 31.94
N ARG A 269 -1.48 -11.38 31.97
CA ARG A 269 -2.58 -11.51 30.99
C ARG A 269 -2.11 -11.20 29.57
N PHE A 270 -1.31 -10.15 29.39
CA PHE A 270 -0.77 -9.81 28.09
C PHE A 270 0.16 -10.91 27.56
N ALA A 271 1.09 -11.38 28.40
CA ALA A 271 1.99 -12.46 28.05
C ALA A 271 1.23 -13.74 27.66
N PHE A 272 0.25 -14.14 28.47
CA PHE A 272 -0.56 -15.32 28.17
C PHE A 272 -1.35 -15.19 26.85
N ARG A 273 -1.91 -14.01 26.57
CA ARG A 273 -2.61 -13.74 25.31
C ARG A 273 -1.67 -13.93 24.10
N VAL A 274 -0.48 -13.35 24.15
CA VAL A 274 0.53 -13.52 23.09
C VAL A 274 0.99 -14.98 22.97
N HIS A 275 1.19 -15.68 24.09
CA HIS A 275 1.54 -17.10 24.09
C HIS A 275 0.47 -17.95 23.38
N GLN A 276 -0.81 -17.72 23.65
CA GLN A 276 -1.91 -18.43 22.98
C GLN A 276 -1.97 -18.10 21.48
N PHE A 277 -1.75 -16.83 21.12
CA PHE A 277 -1.73 -16.39 19.71
C PHE A 277 -0.56 -16.97 18.92
N ALA A 278 0.65 -16.91 19.47
CA ALA A 278 1.88 -17.32 18.78
C ALA A 278 2.14 -18.84 18.88
N GLY A 279 1.51 -19.52 19.84
CA GLY A 279 1.73 -20.95 20.10
C GLY A 279 2.95 -21.25 20.97
N GLY A 280 3.50 -20.25 21.67
CA GLY A 280 4.66 -20.40 22.54
C GLY A 280 5.48 -19.12 22.69
N PHE A 281 6.53 -19.20 23.51
CA PHE A 281 7.56 -18.16 23.65
C PHE A 281 8.92 -18.68 23.23
N ASP A 282 9.77 -17.76 22.77
CA ASP A 282 11.20 -18.02 22.61
C ASP A 282 11.90 -17.95 23.97
N GLU A 283 13.17 -18.39 24.01
CA GLU A 283 13.95 -18.48 25.25
C GLU A 283 14.03 -17.14 25.99
N GLU A 284 14.19 -16.04 25.26
CA GLU A 284 14.34 -14.71 25.85
C GLU A 284 13.01 -14.15 26.39
N SER A 285 11.88 -14.39 25.73
CA SER A 285 10.56 -13.99 26.24
C SER A 285 10.14 -14.86 27.41
N MET A 286 10.52 -16.14 27.42
CA MET A 286 10.28 -17.03 28.56
C MET A 286 11.05 -16.56 29.81
N LYS A 287 12.31 -16.16 29.66
CA LYS A 287 13.10 -15.56 30.76
C LYS A 287 12.44 -14.29 31.30
N ALA A 288 11.95 -13.41 30.42
CA ALA A 288 11.24 -12.20 30.84
C ALA A 288 9.92 -12.51 31.57
N PHE A 289 9.22 -13.57 31.17
CA PHE A 289 8.02 -14.05 31.85
C PHE A 289 8.34 -14.64 33.24
N GLU A 290 9.42 -15.41 33.37
CA GLU A 290 9.89 -15.94 34.65
C GLU A 290 10.32 -14.83 35.60
N GLU A 291 11.00 -13.80 35.09
CA GLU A 291 11.35 -12.61 35.86
C GLU A 291 10.08 -11.93 36.41
N LEU A 292 9.09 -11.69 35.55
CA LEU A 292 7.79 -11.14 35.96
C LEU A 292 7.10 -12.01 37.02
N ARG A 293 7.14 -13.33 36.85
CA ARG A 293 6.58 -14.30 37.82
C ARG A 293 7.32 -14.29 39.15
N SER A 294 8.64 -14.12 39.16
CA SER A 294 9.42 -14.07 40.40
C SER A 294 9.00 -12.89 41.30
N LYS A 295 8.60 -11.76 40.71
CA LYS A 295 8.06 -10.57 41.39
C LYS A 295 6.68 -10.81 42.03
N MET A 296 5.98 -11.89 41.62
CA MET A 296 4.76 -12.40 42.24
C MET A 296 5.10 -13.22 43.51
N SER A 297 6.06 -14.14 43.41
CA SER A 297 6.44 -15.04 44.51
C SER A 297 7.17 -14.34 45.65
N THR A 298 7.95 -13.29 45.38
CA THR A 298 8.60 -12.49 46.45
C THR A 298 7.60 -11.73 47.33
N GLN A 299 6.32 -11.61 46.95
CA GLN A 299 5.26 -11.09 47.83
C GLN A 299 4.70 -12.15 48.78
N THR A 300 4.73 -13.43 48.41
CA THR A 300 4.18 -14.52 49.24
C THR A 300 5.12 -14.91 50.38
N SER A 301 6.40 -14.52 50.32
CA SER A 301 7.42 -14.85 51.32
C SER A 301 7.93 -13.62 52.07
N ALA A 302 7.12 -13.09 52.99
CA ALA A 302 7.59 -12.31 54.14
C ALA A 302 6.95 -12.87 55.42
N PRO A 303 7.72 -13.40 56.40
CA PRO A 303 7.21 -14.32 57.43
C PRO A 303 7.11 -13.74 58.85
N GLN A 304 6.19 -14.35 59.62
CA GLN A 304 6.25 -14.64 61.08
C GLN A 304 5.97 -13.48 62.06
N ILE A 305 4.75 -13.55 62.60
CA ILE A 305 4.35 -13.03 63.92
C ILE A 305 5.39 -13.50 64.95
N SER A 306 6.16 -12.58 65.52
CA SER A 306 6.91 -12.81 66.74
C SER A 306 6.00 -12.50 67.93
N ASP A 307 5.50 -13.56 68.58
CA ASP A 307 4.97 -13.48 69.93
C ASP A 307 6.11 -13.10 70.90
N ALA A 308 5.91 -12.03 71.66
CA ALA A 308 6.57 -11.76 72.94
C ALA A 308 5.63 -10.92 73.82
#